data_AF-A0A3M3UGL3-F1
#
_entry.id   AF-A0A3M3UGL3-F1
#
_cell.length_a   1.000
_cell.length_b   1.000
_cell.length_c   1.000
_cell.angle_alpha   90.00
_cell.angle_beta   90.00
_cell.angle_gamma   90.00
#
_symmetry.space_group_name_H-M   'P 1'
#
loop_
_entity.id
_entity.type
_entity.pdbx_description
1 polymer ?
#
loop_
_entity_poly.entity_id
_entity_poly.type
_entity_poly.pdbx_seq_one_letter_code
_entity_poly.pdbx_strand_id
1 'polypeptide(L)'
;MVLLLAPVVKAGRSARSGTMLVMRPAQMADLAEVQRLAADSPIGVTSLPDDAGRLTDKIGSSEASFAAEVSFNGEETYFFVLEDSESGKLVGCSGIVASAGYSEPFYSFRNETFVHASRELKIHNKIHVLSQCHDLTGNSLLTSFYVVPELVGTAWSELNSRGRLLFVASHPERFADSVVTEIVGYSDEHGDSPFWDAIGRNFFDINYAAAERLCGLKSRTFLAELMPHYPIYVPLLPDAAQEAMGQVHPRAQITFDILMREGFETDHYIDIFDGGPTLHARVSGIRSIAQSRLVPVKVEPGQGSDVGKGGRLYLIANGLLQDYRAVLLELDWAPGRPVVLSLQAADALGVGEGASVRIVAV
;
A
#
# COMPACT_ATOMS: atom_id res chain seq x y z
N MET A 1 50.76 21.94 -14.22
CA MET A 1 50.25 20.56 -14.42
C MET A 1 48.73 20.66 -14.37
N VAL A 2 48.12 20.74 -15.55
CA VAL A 2 46.69 21.03 -15.75
C VAL A 2 45.90 19.75 -15.49
N LEU A 3 44.98 19.74 -14.52
CA LEU A 3 44.03 18.66 -14.33
C LEU A 3 42.98 18.75 -15.46
N LEU A 4 42.92 17.73 -16.32
CA LEU A 4 41.85 17.58 -17.30
C LEU A 4 40.53 17.24 -16.58
N LEU A 5 39.55 18.13 -16.72
CA LEU A 5 38.13 17.84 -16.46
C LEU A 5 37.60 16.97 -17.61
N ALA A 6 37.13 15.77 -17.29
CA ALA A 6 36.40 14.92 -18.22
C ALA A 6 35.01 15.52 -18.50
N PRO A 7 34.50 15.46 -19.74
CA PRO A 7 33.22 16.07 -20.08
C PRO A 7 32.06 15.26 -19.50
N VAL A 8 31.16 15.95 -18.80
CA VAL A 8 29.84 15.45 -18.43
C VAL A 8 29.07 15.18 -19.72
N VAL A 9 28.86 13.90 -20.05
CA VAL A 9 28.00 13.48 -21.14
C VAL A 9 26.57 13.84 -20.76
N LYS A 10 26.04 14.90 -21.38
CA LYS A 10 24.59 15.16 -21.42
C LYS A 10 23.93 13.99 -22.15
N ALA A 11 23.33 13.07 -21.41
CA ALA A 11 22.39 12.11 -21.98
C ALA A 11 21.22 12.90 -22.57
N GLY A 12 21.11 12.87 -23.90
CA GLY A 12 20.01 13.49 -24.62
C GLY A 12 18.69 12.86 -24.19
N ARG A 13 17.78 13.70 -23.66
CA ARG A 13 16.37 13.37 -23.53
C ARG A 13 15.79 13.16 -24.92
N SER A 14 15.56 11.91 -25.29
CA SER A 14 14.49 11.56 -26.22
C SER A 14 13.26 11.24 -25.35
N ALA A 15 12.42 12.25 -25.12
CA ALA A 15 11.12 12.04 -24.51
C ALA A 15 10.25 11.30 -25.52
N ARG A 16 10.16 9.97 -25.39
CA ARG A 16 8.98 9.26 -25.90
C ARG A 16 7.77 9.92 -25.22
N SER A 17 6.74 10.23 -25.99
CA SER A 17 5.40 10.52 -25.46
C SER A 17 5.12 9.51 -24.35
N GLY A 18 5.03 9.98 -23.10
CA GLY A 18 4.93 9.07 -21.96
C GLY A 18 3.63 8.29 -22.05
N THR A 19 3.71 6.96 -22.10
CA THR A 19 2.53 6.10 -22.14
C THR A 19 1.64 6.36 -20.92
N MET A 20 0.32 6.46 -21.14
CA MET A 20 -0.64 6.72 -20.08
C MET A 20 -0.86 5.45 -19.25
N LEU A 21 -0.61 5.53 -17.95
CA LEU A 21 -0.96 4.44 -17.04
C LEU A 21 -2.32 4.70 -16.39
N VAL A 22 -3.12 3.65 -16.32
CA VAL A 22 -4.48 3.70 -15.81
C VAL A 22 -4.61 2.71 -14.66
N MET A 23 -4.98 3.21 -13.48
CA MET A 23 -5.36 2.37 -12.36
C MET A 23 -6.81 1.94 -12.54
N ARG A 24 -7.08 0.63 -12.46
CA ARG A 24 -8.41 0.04 -12.58
C ARG A 24 -8.58 -1.16 -11.66
N PRO A 25 -9.81 -1.61 -11.36
CA PRO A 25 -10.05 -2.90 -10.74
C PRO A 25 -9.37 -4.03 -11.50
N ALA A 26 -8.81 -4.99 -10.75
CA ALA A 26 -8.29 -6.23 -11.29
C ALA A 26 -9.43 -7.08 -11.85
N GLN A 27 -9.16 -7.79 -12.95
CA GLN A 27 -10.08 -8.69 -13.62
C GLN A 27 -9.48 -10.09 -13.69
N MET A 28 -10.30 -11.13 -13.79
CA MET A 28 -9.77 -12.51 -13.84
C MET A 28 -8.78 -12.74 -15.01
N ALA A 29 -8.93 -12.02 -16.12
CA ALA A 29 -8.00 -12.06 -17.25
C ALA A 29 -6.59 -11.54 -16.90
N ASP A 30 -6.45 -10.76 -15.83
CA ASP A 30 -5.18 -10.20 -15.37
C ASP A 30 -4.33 -11.22 -14.60
N LEU A 31 -4.88 -12.39 -14.23
CA LEU A 31 -4.25 -13.35 -13.31
C LEU A 31 -2.78 -13.64 -13.65
N ALA A 32 -2.47 -13.87 -14.93
CA ALA A 32 -1.10 -14.17 -15.36
C ALA A 32 -0.13 -12.98 -15.15
N GLU A 33 -0.58 -11.76 -15.43
CA GLU A 33 0.24 -10.56 -15.23
C GLU A 33 0.33 -10.20 -13.74
N VAL A 34 -0.74 -10.39 -12.96
CA VAL A 34 -0.71 -10.23 -11.49
C VAL A 34 0.26 -11.21 -10.86
N GLN A 35 0.29 -12.47 -11.31
CA GLN A 35 1.26 -13.46 -10.83
C GLN A 35 2.70 -13.03 -11.17
N ARG A 36 2.93 -12.46 -12.35
CA ARG A 36 4.24 -11.89 -12.70
C ARG A 36 4.64 -10.75 -11.74
N LEU A 37 3.71 -9.89 -11.34
CA LEU A 37 3.97 -8.85 -10.34
C LEU A 37 4.27 -9.45 -8.96
N ALA A 38 3.49 -10.46 -8.54
CA ALA A 38 3.65 -11.14 -7.26
C ALA A 38 5.02 -11.82 -7.15
N ALA A 39 5.48 -12.49 -8.20
CA ALA A 39 6.77 -13.16 -8.26
C ALA A 39 7.98 -12.21 -8.10
N ASP A 40 7.86 -10.95 -8.52
CA ASP A 40 8.92 -9.94 -8.34
C ASP A 40 8.79 -9.18 -7.00
N SER A 41 7.62 -9.22 -6.37
CA SER A 41 7.36 -8.51 -5.11
C SER A 41 8.22 -9.07 -3.95
N PRO A 42 8.57 -8.25 -2.94
CA PRO A 42 9.28 -8.75 -1.77
C PRO A 42 8.48 -9.86 -1.08
N ILE A 43 9.18 -10.91 -0.62
CA ILE A 43 8.56 -12.12 -0.06
C ILE A 43 7.66 -11.84 1.16
N GLY A 44 7.97 -10.81 1.95
CA GLY A 44 7.16 -10.37 3.08
C GLY A 44 5.86 -9.65 2.71
N VAL A 45 5.63 -9.33 1.42
CA VAL A 45 4.32 -8.82 0.94
C VAL A 45 3.35 -10.00 0.77
N THR A 46 3.03 -10.71 1.85
CA THR A 46 2.17 -11.91 1.80
C THR A 46 0.72 -11.66 1.37
N SER A 47 0.31 -10.39 1.31
CA SER A 47 -0.97 -9.98 0.70
C SER A 47 -0.96 -10.00 -0.84
N LEU A 48 0.19 -10.30 -1.47
CA LEU A 48 0.38 -10.51 -2.90
C LEU A 48 1.27 -11.75 -3.15
N PRO A 49 0.78 -12.95 -2.82
CA PRO A 49 1.58 -14.17 -2.92
C PRO A 49 1.80 -14.61 -4.38
N ASP A 50 2.98 -15.15 -4.69
CA ASP A 50 3.22 -15.87 -5.96
C ASP A 50 2.58 -17.27 -5.91
N ASP A 51 1.25 -17.29 -5.89
CA ASP A 51 0.43 -18.49 -5.93
C ASP A 51 -0.84 -18.25 -6.76
N ALA A 52 -1.00 -19.01 -7.84
CA ALA A 52 -2.09 -18.82 -8.78
C ALA A 52 -3.48 -19.04 -8.15
N GLY A 53 -3.61 -19.98 -7.20
CA GLY A 53 -4.87 -20.25 -6.52
C GLY A 53 -5.29 -19.06 -5.65
N ARG A 54 -4.38 -18.58 -4.81
CA ARG A 54 -4.58 -17.41 -3.94
C ARG A 54 -4.88 -16.14 -4.73
N LEU A 55 -4.19 -15.92 -5.84
CA LEU A 55 -4.43 -14.78 -6.71
C LEU A 55 -5.77 -14.90 -7.44
N THR A 56 -6.19 -16.11 -7.83
CA THR A 56 -7.54 -16.36 -8.36
C THR A 56 -8.61 -15.97 -7.34
N ASP A 57 -8.49 -16.46 -6.10
CA ASP A 57 -9.43 -16.14 -5.02
C ASP A 57 -9.46 -14.64 -4.70
N LYS A 58 -8.29 -14.00 -4.69
CA LYS A 58 -8.14 -12.55 -4.46
C LYS A 58 -8.86 -11.73 -5.54
N ILE A 59 -8.65 -12.07 -6.81
CA ILE A 59 -9.29 -11.35 -7.92
C ILE A 59 -10.79 -11.62 -7.90
N GLY A 60 -11.23 -12.85 -7.70
CA GLY A 60 -12.66 -13.19 -7.62
C GLY A 60 -13.37 -12.48 -6.46
N SER A 61 -12.74 -12.40 -5.28
CA SER A 61 -13.27 -11.65 -4.13
C SER A 61 -13.37 -10.16 -4.41
N SER A 62 -12.39 -9.62 -5.14
CA SER A 62 -12.40 -8.23 -5.59
C SER A 62 -13.54 -7.95 -6.58
N GLU A 63 -13.69 -8.77 -7.61
CA GLU A 63 -14.79 -8.66 -8.57
C GLU A 63 -16.17 -8.72 -7.88
N ALA A 64 -16.34 -9.63 -6.92
CA ALA A 64 -17.55 -9.72 -6.11
C ALA A 64 -17.80 -8.45 -5.28
N SER A 65 -16.75 -7.89 -4.67
CA SER A 65 -16.83 -6.67 -3.84
C SER A 65 -17.20 -5.42 -4.66
N PHE A 66 -16.66 -5.28 -5.87
CA PHE A 66 -17.06 -4.22 -6.80
C PHE A 66 -18.50 -4.42 -7.31
N ALA A 67 -18.94 -5.67 -7.46
CA ALA A 67 -20.30 -5.99 -7.89
C ALA A 67 -21.36 -5.78 -6.79
N ALA A 68 -20.96 -5.85 -5.52
CA ALA A 68 -21.86 -5.80 -4.39
C ALA A 68 -22.40 -4.38 -4.12
N GLU A 69 -23.71 -4.29 -3.88
CA GLU A 69 -24.31 -3.14 -3.21
C GLU A 69 -24.10 -3.28 -1.70
N VAL A 70 -23.33 -2.37 -1.10
CA VAL A 70 -23.03 -2.40 0.33
C VAL A 70 -23.42 -1.07 0.97
N SER A 71 -23.83 -1.13 2.22
CA SER A 71 -24.26 0.04 3.00
C SER A 71 -23.42 0.27 4.26
N PHE A 72 -22.51 -0.65 4.56
CA PHE A 72 -21.51 -0.60 5.62
C PHE A 72 -20.34 -1.50 5.22
N ASN A 73 -19.20 -1.35 5.89
CA ASN A 73 -18.01 -2.18 5.67
C ASN A 73 -18.18 -3.60 6.22
N GLY A 74 -17.79 -4.60 5.44
CA GLY A 74 -17.87 -6.00 5.82
C GLY A 74 -16.69 -6.82 5.27
N GLU A 75 -17.01 -7.86 4.51
CA GLU A 75 -16.05 -8.80 3.94
C GLU A 75 -15.33 -8.29 2.69
N GLU A 76 -15.68 -7.09 2.22
CA GLU A 76 -15.24 -6.61 0.91
C GLU A 76 -13.73 -6.40 0.86
N THR A 77 -13.16 -6.76 -0.29
CA THR A 77 -11.77 -6.49 -0.62
C THR A 77 -11.72 -5.89 -2.01
N TYR A 78 -10.89 -4.87 -2.22
CA TYR A 78 -10.78 -4.16 -3.48
C TYR A 78 -9.35 -4.26 -3.97
N PHE A 79 -9.14 -4.91 -5.11
CA PHE A 79 -7.83 -5.09 -5.71
C PHE A 79 -7.75 -4.34 -7.05
N PHE A 80 -6.70 -3.54 -7.18
CA PHE A 80 -6.46 -2.65 -8.30
C PHE A 80 -5.16 -3.01 -8.98
N VAL A 81 -5.12 -2.82 -10.29
CA VAL A 81 -3.93 -2.94 -11.13
C VAL A 81 -3.64 -1.61 -11.82
N LEU A 82 -2.37 -1.34 -12.07
CA LEU A 82 -1.89 -0.21 -12.85
C LEU A 82 -1.48 -0.73 -14.22
N GLU A 83 -2.26 -0.37 -15.24
CA GLU A 83 -2.13 -0.87 -16.61
C GLU A 83 -1.53 0.20 -17.52
N ASP A 84 -0.61 -0.21 -18.39
CA ASP A 84 -0.16 0.58 -19.53
C ASP A 84 -1.22 0.53 -20.63
N SER A 85 -1.86 1.67 -20.94
CA SER A 85 -3.04 1.70 -21.82
C SER A 85 -2.74 1.34 -23.29
N GLU A 86 -1.47 1.38 -23.71
CA GLU A 86 -1.08 1.08 -25.09
C GLU A 86 -0.77 -0.40 -25.27
N SER A 87 -0.09 -1.00 -24.30
CA SER A 87 0.37 -2.39 -24.37
C SER A 87 -0.52 -3.39 -23.62
N GLY A 88 -1.37 -2.92 -22.72
CA GLY A 88 -2.15 -3.75 -21.80
C GLY A 88 -1.30 -4.41 -20.70
N LYS A 89 -0.03 -4.04 -20.57
CA LYS A 89 0.89 -4.62 -19.58
C LYS A 89 0.60 -4.05 -18.19
N LEU A 90 0.61 -4.90 -17.16
CA LEU A 90 0.47 -4.44 -15.79
C LEU A 90 1.83 -4.04 -15.21
N VAL A 91 1.92 -2.85 -14.62
CA VAL A 91 3.16 -2.28 -14.08
C VAL A 91 3.09 -1.98 -12.59
N GLY A 92 1.96 -2.28 -11.96
CA GLY A 92 1.78 -2.21 -10.52
C GLY A 92 0.43 -2.78 -10.09
N CYS A 93 0.26 -2.96 -8.80
CA CYS A 93 -1.01 -3.30 -8.18
C CYS A 93 -1.06 -2.80 -6.74
N SER A 94 -2.27 -2.72 -6.19
CA SER A 94 -2.51 -2.36 -4.80
C SER A 94 -3.89 -2.82 -4.33
N GLY A 95 -4.06 -3.06 -3.03
CA GLY A 95 -5.29 -3.56 -2.45
C GLY A 95 -5.79 -2.74 -1.26
N ILE A 96 -7.07 -2.92 -0.96
CA ILE A 96 -7.75 -2.45 0.26
C ILE A 96 -8.61 -3.60 0.80
N VAL A 97 -8.51 -3.89 2.09
CA VAL A 97 -9.49 -4.71 2.82
C VAL A 97 -10.42 -3.76 3.56
N ALA A 98 -11.74 -3.91 3.40
CA ALA A 98 -12.73 -3.02 3.99
C ALA A 98 -12.69 -3.03 5.52
N SER A 99 -12.57 -4.22 6.11
CA SER A 99 -12.45 -4.44 7.54
C SER A 99 -11.41 -5.53 7.84
N ALA A 100 -10.25 -5.13 8.38
CA ALA A 100 -9.24 -6.05 8.88
C ALA A 100 -9.86 -6.98 9.93
N GLY A 101 -9.45 -8.25 9.94
CA GLY A 101 -9.94 -9.19 10.95
C GLY A 101 -11.34 -9.77 10.68
N TYR A 102 -11.98 -9.46 9.56
CA TYR A 102 -13.38 -9.86 9.33
C TYR A 102 -13.57 -11.38 9.20
N SER A 103 -12.84 -12.02 8.29
CA SER A 103 -12.93 -13.47 8.07
C SER A 103 -12.02 -14.26 9.01
N GLU A 104 -10.84 -13.72 9.30
CA GLU A 104 -9.84 -14.31 10.18
C GLU A 104 -9.12 -13.21 10.98
N PRO A 105 -8.68 -13.47 12.22
CA PRO A 105 -8.09 -12.43 13.06
C PRO A 105 -6.83 -11.82 12.44
N PHE A 106 -6.73 -10.49 12.49
CA PHE A 106 -5.55 -9.76 12.03
C PHE A 106 -4.58 -9.59 13.21
N TYR A 107 -3.61 -10.50 13.30
CA TYR A 107 -2.67 -10.56 14.42
C TYR A 107 -1.53 -9.55 14.29
N SER A 108 -1.16 -8.95 15.41
CA SER A 108 0.00 -8.06 15.54
C SER A 108 0.66 -8.24 16.92
N PHE A 109 1.93 -7.85 17.05
CA PHE A 109 2.52 -7.60 18.36
C PHE A 109 2.27 -6.15 18.77
N ARG A 110 1.58 -5.97 19.91
CA ARG A 110 1.50 -4.67 20.58
C ARG A 110 2.75 -4.45 21.42
N ASN A 111 3.52 -3.41 21.10
CA ASN A 111 4.64 -2.93 21.90
C ASN A 111 4.12 -2.02 23.01
N GLU A 112 3.93 -2.60 24.19
CA GLU A 112 3.43 -1.90 25.37
C GLU A 112 4.49 -1.86 26.47
N THR A 113 4.22 -1.09 27.54
CA THR A 113 5.18 -0.95 28.63
C THR A 113 4.60 -1.37 29.97
N PHE A 114 5.30 -2.26 30.66
CA PHE A 114 5.04 -2.61 32.05
C PHE A 114 5.92 -1.80 33.00
N VAL A 115 5.41 -1.50 34.19
CA VAL A 115 6.18 -0.85 35.25
C VAL A 115 6.40 -1.84 36.38
N HIS A 116 7.65 -2.26 36.57
CA HIS A 116 8.06 -3.04 37.72
C HIS A 116 8.53 -2.10 38.83
N ALA A 117 7.78 -2.04 39.93
CA ALA A 117 8.11 -1.23 41.09
C ALA A 117 8.72 -2.10 42.20
N SER A 118 9.97 -1.83 42.57
CA SER A 118 10.60 -2.40 43.76
C SER A 118 10.67 -1.34 44.84
N ARG A 119 9.84 -1.49 45.87
CA ARG A 119 9.80 -0.57 47.02
C ARG A 119 11.12 -0.54 47.78
N GLU A 120 11.74 -1.71 47.93
CA GLU A 120 13.01 -1.87 48.66
C GLU A 120 14.17 -1.20 47.92
N LEU A 121 14.22 -1.36 46.59
CA LEU A 121 15.25 -0.73 45.77
C LEU A 121 14.91 0.72 45.40
N LYS A 122 13.69 1.19 45.69
CA LYS A 122 13.14 2.49 45.25
C LYS A 122 13.22 2.69 43.72
N ILE A 123 13.07 1.60 42.97
CA ILE A 123 13.15 1.60 41.50
C ILE A 123 11.74 1.47 40.92
N HIS A 124 11.46 2.28 39.89
CA HIS A 124 10.33 2.11 38.98
C HIS A 124 10.90 1.86 37.59
N ASN A 125 11.00 0.59 37.18
CA ASN A 125 11.57 0.24 35.90
C ASN A 125 10.46 0.08 34.86
N LYS A 126 10.48 0.91 33.82
CA LYS A 126 9.55 0.83 32.69
C LYS A 126 10.17 -0.08 31.63
N ILE A 127 9.53 -1.20 31.33
CA ILE A 127 10.05 -2.23 30.44
C ILE A 127 9.09 -2.42 29.26
N HIS A 128 9.64 -2.41 28.04
CA HIS A 128 8.89 -2.74 26.83
C HIS A 128 8.65 -4.25 26.72
N VAL A 129 7.44 -4.63 26.35
CA VAL A 129 7.03 -6.01 26.08
C VAL A 129 6.22 -6.08 24.80
N LEU A 130 6.33 -7.19 24.07
CA LEU A 130 5.51 -7.51 22.91
C LEU A 130 4.41 -8.47 23.33
N SER A 131 3.16 -8.04 23.18
CA SER A 131 1.98 -8.86 23.48
C SER A 131 1.24 -9.15 22.17
N GLN A 132 1.05 -10.43 21.85
CA GLN A 132 0.25 -10.81 20.69
C GLN A 132 -1.21 -10.38 20.90
N CYS A 133 -1.80 -9.76 19.88
CA CYS A 133 -3.17 -9.25 19.93
C CYS A 133 -3.79 -9.24 18.52
N HIS A 134 -5.04 -8.78 18.43
CA HIS A 134 -5.76 -8.51 17.18
C HIS A 134 -6.53 -7.18 17.27
N ASP A 135 -5.95 -6.20 17.98
CA ASP A 135 -6.58 -4.92 18.31
C ASP A 135 -6.98 -4.09 17.09
N LEU A 136 -6.32 -4.33 15.96
CA LEU A 136 -6.53 -3.60 14.71
C LEU A 136 -7.75 -4.08 13.90
N THR A 137 -8.47 -5.09 14.41
CA THR A 137 -9.73 -5.58 13.82
C THR A 137 -10.72 -4.43 13.61
N GLY A 138 -11.39 -4.41 12.45
CA GLY A 138 -12.39 -3.40 12.09
C GLY A 138 -11.83 -2.18 11.34
N ASN A 139 -10.52 -1.92 11.41
CA ASN A 139 -9.91 -0.85 10.59
C ASN A 139 -9.90 -1.26 9.11
N SER A 140 -10.01 -0.29 8.20
CA SER A 140 -9.71 -0.57 6.79
C SER A 140 -8.19 -0.73 6.63
N LEU A 141 -7.76 -1.66 5.79
CA LEU A 141 -6.35 -2.05 5.68
C LEU A 141 -5.86 -1.89 4.25
N LEU A 142 -4.78 -1.13 4.05
CA LEU A 142 -4.10 -1.06 2.76
C LEU A 142 -3.15 -2.25 2.60
N THR A 143 -3.18 -2.91 1.45
CA THR A 143 -2.38 -4.12 1.20
C THR A 143 -1.81 -4.15 -0.21
N SER A 144 -1.03 -5.19 -0.52
CA SER A 144 -0.69 -5.63 -1.88
C SER A 144 -0.03 -4.57 -2.76
N PHE A 145 0.63 -3.57 -2.17
CA PHE A 145 1.28 -2.52 -2.93
C PHE A 145 2.54 -3.07 -3.59
N TYR A 146 2.58 -2.98 -4.91
CA TYR A 146 3.78 -3.25 -5.69
C TYR A 146 3.78 -2.39 -6.95
N VAL A 147 4.95 -1.92 -7.35
CA VAL A 147 5.21 -1.34 -8.68
C VAL A 147 6.52 -1.91 -9.21
N VAL A 148 6.62 -2.01 -10.54
CA VAL A 148 7.87 -2.43 -11.19
C VAL A 148 9.02 -1.46 -10.84
N PRO A 149 10.29 -1.91 -10.82
CA PRO A 149 11.43 -1.10 -10.37
C PRO A 149 11.54 0.27 -11.06
N GLU A 150 11.16 0.36 -12.34
CA GLU A 150 11.22 1.59 -13.13
C GLU A 150 10.26 2.68 -12.64
N LEU A 151 9.21 2.32 -11.90
CA LEU A 151 8.21 3.25 -11.38
C LEU A 151 8.44 3.66 -9.93
N VAL A 152 9.39 3.03 -9.23
CA VAL A 152 9.72 3.36 -7.83
C VAL A 152 10.16 4.82 -7.71
N GLY A 153 9.55 5.55 -6.78
CA GLY A 153 9.85 6.97 -6.55
C GLY A 153 9.30 7.92 -7.61
N THR A 154 8.60 7.41 -8.62
CA THR A 154 7.89 8.24 -9.62
C THR A 154 6.48 8.59 -9.12
N ALA A 155 5.84 9.58 -9.76
CA ALA A 155 4.45 9.91 -9.47
C ALA A 155 3.45 8.79 -9.83
N TRP A 156 3.87 7.76 -10.58
CA TRP A 156 3.06 6.57 -10.79
C TRP A 156 3.01 5.67 -9.55
N SER A 157 4.06 5.67 -8.70
CA SER A 157 4.00 5.06 -7.36
C SER A 157 2.98 5.77 -6.48
N GLU A 158 2.91 7.10 -6.57
CA GLU A 158 1.91 7.92 -5.87
C GLU A 158 0.49 7.54 -6.32
N LEU A 159 0.23 7.42 -7.63
CA LEU A 159 -1.06 6.95 -8.15
C LEU A 159 -1.40 5.55 -7.64
N ASN A 160 -0.48 4.60 -7.77
CA ASN A 160 -0.72 3.20 -7.36
C ASN A 160 -1.06 3.08 -5.87
N SER A 161 -0.49 3.93 -5.01
CA SER A 161 -0.79 3.93 -3.59
C SER A 161 -2.07 4.73 -3.27
N ARG A 162 -2.12 5.99 -3.69
CA ARG A 162 -3.12 6.98 -3.25
C ARG A 162 -4.39 6.97 -4.10
N GLY A 163 -4.38 6.33 -5.26
CA GLY A 163 -5.60 6.04 -6.01
C GLY A 163 -6.58 5.20 -5.19
N ARG A 164 -6.08 4.35 -4.28
CA ARG A 164 -6.91 3.67 -3.27
C ARG A 164 -7.61 4.65 -2.32
N LEU A 165 -6.90 5.68 -1.89
CA LEU A 165 -7.43 6.71 -0.98
C LEU A 165 -8.51 7.56 -1.68
N LEU A 166 -8.35 7.83 -2.98
CA LEU A 166 -9.42 8.47 -3.77
C LEU A 166 -10.65 7.59 -3.92
N PHE A 167 -10.47 6.26 -3.99
CA PHE A 167 -11.58 5.31 -3.97
C PHE A 167 -12.32 5.34 -2.62
N VAL A 168 -11.59 5.31 -1.50
CA VAL A 168 -12.15 5.47 -0.14
C VAL A 168 -12.91 6.79 -0.02
N ALA A 169 -12.34 7.89 -0.51
CA ALA A 169 -12.99 9.20 -0.47
C ALA A 169 -14.29 9.26 -1.31
N SER A 170 -14.42 8.41 -2.33
CA SER A 170 -15.59 8.37 -3.21
C SER A 170 -16.70 7.45 -2.69
N HIS A 171 -16.35 6.47 -1.84
CA HIS A 171 -17.28 5.48 -1.29
C HIS A 171 -17.05 5.27 0.22
N PRO A 172 -17.15 6.34 1.05
CA PRO A 172 -16.75 6.29 2.46
C PRO A 172 -17.52 5.25 3.28
N GLU A 173 -18.77 4.94 2.93
CA GLU A 173 -19.61 3.95 3.60
C GLU A 173 -19.07 2.51 3.51
N ARG A 174 -18.15 2.25 2.58
CA ARG A 174 -17.53 0.94 2.37
C ARG A 174 -16.33 0.70 3.29
N PHE A 175 -15.93 1.70 4.08
CA PHE A 175 -14.68 1.69 4.83
C PHE A 175 -14.87 2.20 6.26
N ALA A 176 -13.92 1.86 7.13
CA ALA A 176 -13.88 2.38 8.48
C ALA A 176 -13.39 3.83 8.51
N ASP A 177 -13.67 4.54 9.61
CA ASP A 177 -13.15 5.90 9.82
C ASP A 177 -11.63 5.97 10.09
N SER A 178 -10.96 4.83 10.14
CA SER A 178 -9.51 4.69 10.27
C SER A 178 -8.96 3.69 9.27
N VAL A 179 -7.77 4.00 8.78
CA VAL A 179 -7.02 3.18 7.83
C VAL A 179 -5.69 2.80 8.47
N VAL A 180 -5.33 1.53 8.34
CA VAL A 180 -4.04 0.99 8.77
C VAL A 180 -3.30 0.35 7.59
N THR A 181 -2.00 0.16 7.75
CA THR A 181 -1.19 -0.70 6.87
C THR A 181 -0.06 -1.31 7.68
N GLU A 182 0.27 -2.56 7.38
CA GLU A 182 1.50 -3.19 7.85
C GLU A 182 2.55 -3.05 6.74
N ILE A 183 3.68 -2.43 7.05
CA ILE A 183 4.79 -2.31 6.09
C ILE A 183 5.75 -3.46 6.35
N VAL A 184 6.14 -4.16 5.28
CA VAL A 184 7.09 -5.29 5.36
C VAL A 184 8.34 -4.88 6.13
N GLY A 185 8.70 -5.68 7.12
CA GLY A 185 9.81 -5.44 8.02
C GLY A 185 11.17 -5.71 7.39
N TYR A 186 12.23 -5.36 8.12
CA TYR A 186 13.59 -5.54 7.64
C TYR A 186 13.97 -7.02 7.48
N SER A 187 14.52 -7.35 6.31
CA SER A 187 15.34 -8.53 6.08
C SER A 187 16.60 -8.11 5.35
N ASP A 188 17.68 -8.86 5.54
CA ASP A 188 18.94 -8.59 4.87
C ASP A 188 18.95 -9.06 3.40
N GLU A 189 20.10 -8.93 2.73
CA GLU A 189 20.27 -9.34 1.32
C GLU A 189 20.17 -10.87 1.11
N HIS A 190 20.32 -11.66 2.18
CA HIS A 190 20.12 -13.10 2.16
C HIS A 190 18.66 -13.51 2.41
N GLY A 191 17.80 -12.54 2.75
CA GLY A 191 16.41 -12.77 3.08
C GLY A 191 16.21 -13.28 4.50
N ASP A 192 17.18 -13.04 5.40
CA ASP A 192 17.07 -13.36 6.81
C ASP A 192 16.55 -12.14 7.59
N SER A 193 15.57 -12.37 8.47
CA SER A 193 14.99 -11.33 9.34
C SER A 193 15.53 -11.51 10.77
N PRO A 194 16.27 -10.53 11.33
CA PRO A 194 16.75 -10.59 12.70
C PRO A 194 15.62 -10.74 13.73
N PHE A 195 14.45 -10.15 13.44
CA PHE A 195 13.28 -10.26 14.30
C PHE A 195 12.68 -11.67 14.27
N TRP A 196 12.51 -12.25 13.07
CA TRP A 196 12.03 -13.62 12.92
C TRP A 196 12.93 -14.63 13.64
N ASP A 197 14.24 -14.49 13.47
CA ASP A 197 15.23 -15.39 14.09
C ASP A 197 15.20 -15.32 15.62
N ALA A 198 14.93 -14.15 16.19
CA ALA A 198 14.85 -13.96 17.63
C ALA A 198 13.53 -14.45 18.26
N ILE A 199 12.44 -14.51 17.49
CA ILE A 199 11.12 -14.89 17.99
C ILE A 199 10.60 -16.12 17.26
N GLY A 200 10.04 -15.95 16.06
CA GLY A 200 9.25 -16.97 15.37
C GLY A 200 10.02 -18.26 15.09
N ARG A 201 11.30 -18.17 14.70
CA ARG A 201 12.14 -19.34 14.43
C ARG A 201 12.28 -20.29 15.62
N ASN A 202 12.25 -19.76 16.85
CA ASN A 202 12.35 -20.58 18.07
C ASN A 202 11.12 -21.49 18.28
N PHE A 203 10.01 -21.22 17.58
CA PHE A 203 8.77 -22.00 17.67
C PHE A 203 8.54 -22.91 16.45
N PHE A 204 9.09 -22.55 15.29
CA PHE A 204 8.82 -23.25 14.03
C PHE A 204 10.03 -23.92 13.37
N ASP A 205 11.25 -23.60 13.79
CA ASP A 205 12.51 -24.09 13.22
C ASP A 205 12.59 -24.02 11.67
N ILE A 206 12.01 -22.94 11.11
CA ILE A 206 12.10 -22.59 9.68
C ILE A 206 12.65 -21.18 9.53
N ASN A 207 13.34 -20.90 8.41
CA ASN A 207 13.82 -19.55 8.11
C ASN A 207 12.66 -18.63 7.67
N TYR A 208 12.94 -17.31 7.69
CA TYR A 208 11.94 -16.28 7.39
C TYR A 208 11.31 -16.46 6.01
N ALA A 209 12.13 -16.65 4.97
CA ALA A 209 11.65 -16.85 3.61
C ALA A 209 10.70 -18.07 3.47
N ALA A 210 10.96 -19.17 4.19
CA ALA A 210 10.07 -20.33 4.20
C ALA A 210 8.77 -20.06 4.98
N ALA A 211 8.86 -19.32 6.09
CA ALA A 211 7.69 -18.92 6.87
C ALA A 211 6.74 -18.03 6.04
N GLU A 212 7.26 -17.02 5.34
CA GLU A 212 6.46 -16.13 4.51
C GLU A 212 5.82 -16.84 3.32
N ARG A 213 6.55 -17.77 2.66
CA ARG A 213 5.94 -18.64 1.63
C ARG A 213 4.79 -19.47 2.19
N LEU A 214 4.95 -20.03 3.39
CA LEU A 214 3.91 -20.82 4.02
C LEU A 214 2.69 -19.95 4.38
N CYS A 215 2.91 -18.73 4.87
CA CYS A 215 1.87 -17.73 5.11
C CYS A 215 1.10 -17.38 3.84
N GLY A 216 1.82 -17.07 2.75
CA GLY A 216 1.22 -16.71 1.47
C GLY A 216 0.38 -17.84 0.84
N LEU A 217 0.80 -19.10 1.01
CA LEU A 217 0.09 -20.28 0.49
C LEU A 217 -1.09 -20.70 1.38
N LYS A 218 -0.97 -20.52 2.70
CA LYS A 218 -2.00 -20.87 3.68
C LYS A 218 -2.64 -19.58 4.23
N SER A 219 -2.71 -19.46 5.54
CA SER A 219 -3.17 -18.27 6.22
C SER A 219 -2.12 -17.87 7.24
N ARG A 220 -1.97 -16.56 7.45
CA ARG A 220 -1.16 -15.99 8.52
C ARG A 220 -1.64 -16.44 9.90
N THR A 221 -2.94 -16.70 10.06
CA THR A 221 -3.57 -17.23 11.28
C THR A 221 -2.94 -18.54 11.74
N PHE A 222 -2.63 -19.44 10.80
CA PHE A 222 -2.09 -20.77 11.12
C PHE A 222 -0.75 -20.69 11.88
N LEU A 223 0.14 -19.76 11.50
CA LEU A 223 1.40 -19.56 12.22
C LEU A 223 1.20 -18.63 13.43
N ALA A 224 0.29 -17.65 13.35
CA ALA A 224 0.01 -16.77 14.48
C ALA A 224 -0.50 -17.54 15.71
N GLU A 225 -1.34 -18.56 15.54
CA GLU A 225 -1.91 -19.35 16.65
C GLU A 225 -0.87 -20.14 17.46
N LEU A 226 0.33 -20.33 16.92
CA LEU A 226 1.42 -21.06 17.58
C LEU A 226 2.48 -20.11 18.18
N MET A 227 2.30 -18.79 18.06
CA MET A 227 3.13 -17.79 18.70
C MET A 227 2.88 -17.69 20.21
N PRO A 228 3.86 -17.24 21.01
CA PRO A 228 3.71 -17.16 22.45
C PRO A 228 2.64 -16.13 22.84
N HIS A 229 1.64 -16.60 23.60
CA HIS A 229 0.56 -15.75 24.11
C HIS A 229 0.95 -14.89 25.32
N TYR A 230 2.09 -15.17 25.96
CA TYR A 230 2.59 -14.37 27.08
C TYR A 230 3.53 -13.26 26.57
N PRO A 231 3.57 -12.10 27.24
CA PRO A 231 4.40 -10.98 26.81
C PRO A 231 5.87 -11.35 26.68
N ILE A 232 6.47 -11.00 25.53
CA ILE A 232 7.90 -11.17 25.28
C ILE A 232 8.61 -9.89 25.75
N TYR A 233 9.55 -10.02 26.67
CA TYR A 233 10.33 -8.89 27.15
C TYR A 233 11.32 -8.44 26.07
N VAL A 234 11.15 -7.21 25.57
CA VAL A 234 12.04 -6.63 24.56
C VAL A 234 13.51 -6.63 25.02
N PRO A 235 13.86 -6.32 26.30
CA PRO A 235 15.25 -6.39 26.76
C PRO A 235 15.87 -7.79 26.77
N LEU A 236 15.08 -8.86 26.57
CA LEU A 236 15.59 -10.23 26.45
C LEU A 236 15.86 -10.63 25.00
N LEU A 237 15.46 -9.81 24.03
CA LEU A 237 15.76 -10.03 22.62
C LEU A 237 17.21 -9.65 22.33
N PRO A 238 17.88 -10.33 21.37
CA PRO A 238 19.17 -9.88 20.85
C PRO A 238 19.09 -8.44 20.33
N ASP A 239 20.19 -7.68 20.46
CA ASP A 239 20.24 -6.28 20.05
C ASP A 239 19.80 -6.07 18.58
N ALA A 240 20.24 -6.94 17.67
CA ALA A 240 19.85 -6.88 16.26
C ALA A 240 18.34 -7.03 16.03
N ALA A 241 17.64 -7.81 16.87
CA ALA A 241 16.18 -7.94 16.79
C ALA A 241 15.48 -6.71 17.36
N GLN A 242 16.00 -6.13 18.45
CA GLN A 242 15.50 -4.87 19.00
C GLN A 242 15.67 -3.72 18.00
N GLU A 243 16.79 -3.67 17.28
CA GLU A 243 17.08 -2.68 16.25
C GLU A 243 16.18 -2.85 15.01
N ALA A 244 15.83 -4.10 14.65
CA ALA A 244 14.95 -4.40 13.52
C ALA A 244 13.47 -4.04 13.77
N MET A 245 13.05 -3.94 15.04
CA MET A 245 11.66 -3.61 15.39
C MET A 245 11.24 -2.25 14.81
N GLY A 246 10.17 -2.25 14.02
CA GLY A 246 9.63 -1.07 13.34
C GLY A 246 10.47 -0.60 12.16
N GLN A 247 11.52 -1.32 11.76
CA GLN A 247 12.28 -1.03 10.54
C GLN A 247 11.59 -1.62 9.32
N VAL A 248 11.68 -0.92 8.20
CA VAL A 248 11.07 -1.34 6.94
C VAL A 248 12.09 -2.02 6.03
N HIS A 249 11.63 -2.97 5.22
CA HIS A 249 12.45 -3.51 4.14
C HIS A 249 12.89 -2.38 3.18
N PRO A 250 14.12 -2.35 2.66
CA PRO A 250 14.58 -1.29 1.74
C PRO A 250 13.68 -1.10 0.51
N ARG A 251 13.17 -2.19 -0.07
CA ARG A 251 12.20 -2.15 -1.19
C ARG A 251 10.80 -1.62 -0.80
N ALA A 252 10.46 -1.60 0.49
CA ALA A 252 9.18 -1.10 1.01
C ALA A 252 9.25 0.37 1.47
N GLN A 253 10.44 0.98 1.49
CA GLN A 253 10.64 2.37 1.93
C GLN A 253 9.76 3.36 1.15
N ILE A 254 9.57 3.14 -0.16
CA ILE A 254 8.70 3.99 -0.97
C ILE A 254 7.24 3.97 -0.49
N THR A 255 6.74 2.81 -0.05
CA THR A 255 5.38 2.67 0.47
C THR A 255 5.23 3.44 1.77
N PHE A 256 6.19 3.30 2.68
CA PHE A 256 6.25 4.04 3.94
C PHE A 256 6.26 5.55 3.68
N ASP A 257 7.17 6.03 2.83
CA ASP A 257 7.34 7.46 2.56
C ASP A 257 6.10 8.12 1.95
N ILE A 258 5.40 7.41 1.04
CA ILE A 258 4.14 7.90 0.47
C ILE A 258 3.10 8.09 1.57
N LEU A 259 2.94 7.10 2.46
CA LEU A 259 1.91 7.15 3.49
C LEU A 259 2.22 8.14 4.61
N MET A 260 3.50 8.33 4.97
CA MET A 260 3.90 9.41 5.88
C MET A 260 3.54 10.79 5.31
N ARG A 261 3.72 11.01 4.00
CA ARG A 261 3.26 12.26 3.33
C ARG A 261 1.74 12.41 3.29
N GLU A 262 1.01 11.30 3.38
CA GLU A 262 -0.46 11.31 3.46
C GLU A 262 -0.98 11.63 4.86
N GLY A 263 -0.11 11.68 5.88
CA GLY A 263 -0.49 11.94 7.27
C GLY A 263 -0.70 10.67 8.09
N PHE A 264 -0.20 9.52 7.63
CA PHE A 264 -0.08 8.34 8.48
C PHE A 264 1.06 8.51 9.48
N GLU A 265 0.89 7.88 10.64
CA GLU A 265 1.88 7.84 11.70
C GLU A 265 2.14 6.38 12.12
N THR A 266 3.34 6.08 12.60
CA THR A 266 3.66 4.79 13.19
C THR A 266 2.85 4.57 14.46
N ASP A 267 2.19 3.42 14.57
CA ASP A 267 1.47 3.00 15.77
C ASP A 267 2.35 2.10 16.66
N HIS A 268 1.82 1.67 17.80
CA HIS A 268 2.49 0.76 18.74
C HIS A 268 2.38 -0.72 18.35
N TYR A 269 2.04 -1.02 17.09
CA TYR A 269 1.89 -2.38 16.57
C TYR A 269 2.99 -2.68 15.54
N ILE A 270 3.55 -3.89 15.63
CA ILE A 270 4.49 -4.43 14.66
C ILE A 270 4.04 -5.80 14.18
N ASP A 271 4.46 -6.17 12.98
CA ASP A 271 4.24 -7.48 12.39
C ASP A 271 4.79 -8.61 13.30
N ILE A 272 4.09 -9.76 13.32
CA ILE A 272 4.48 -10.90 14.16
C ILE A 272 5.62 -11.75 13.57
N PHE A 273 5.95 -11.59 12.29
CA PHE A 273 6.98 -12.34 11.58
C PHE A 273 8.30 -11.56 11.49
N ASP A 274 8.27 -10.35 10.94
CA ASP A 274 9.43 -9.54 10.61
C ASP A 274 9.58 -8.27 11.44
N GLY A 275 8.60 -7.97 12.30
CA GLY A 275 8.62 -6.79 13.18
C GLY A 275 8.44 -5.47 12.42
N GLY A 276 7.97 -5.51 11.18
CA GLY A 276 7.68 -4.34 10.36
C GLY A 276 6.63 -3.42 11.00
N PRO A 277 6.72 -2.10 10.78
CA PRO A 277 5.86 -1.14 11.46
C PRO A 277 4.43 -1.17 10.90
N THR A 278 3.46 -1.00 11.81
CA THR A 278 2.11 -0.61 11.42
C THR A 278 1.99 0.90 11.35
N LEU A 279 1.41 1.41 10.26
CA LEU A 279 1.01 2.81 10.12
C LEU A 279 -0.50 2.94 10.28
N HIS A 280 -0.94 4.03 10.91
CA HIS A 280 -2.35 4.33 11.15
C HIS A 280 -2.67 5.79 10.81
N ALA A 281 -3.87 6.03 10.28
CA ALA A 281 -4.45 7.36 10.16
C ALA A 281 -5.98 7.33 10.28
N ARG A 282 -6.56 8.40 10.85
CA ARG A 282 -8.00 8.66 10.72
C ARG A 282 -8.29 9.16 9.31
N VAL A 283 -9.37 8.69 8.69
CA VAL A 283 -9.79 9.06 7.33
C VAL A 283 -9.87 10.58 7.15
N SER A 284 -10.34 11.30 8.17
CA SER A 284 -10.43 12.77 8.17
C SER A 284 -9.08 13.50 8.11
N GLY A 285 -7.98 12.82 8.49
CA GLY A 285 -6.62 13.35 8.47
C GLY A 285 -5.81 12.96 7.24
N ILE A 286 -6.27 11.98 6.45
CA ILE A 286 -5.55 11.48 5.27
C ILE A 286 -5.63 12.52 4.14
N ARG A 287 -4.47 13.03 3.71
CA ARG A 287 -4.35 14.14 2.73
C ARG A 287 -5.16 13.92 1.46
N SER A 288 -5.00 12.78 0.79
CA SER A 288 -5.68 12.48 -0.47
C SER A 288 -7.17 12.20 -0.29
N ILE A 289 -7.65 11.97 0.93
CA ILE A 289 -9.08 11.91 1.23
C ILE A 289 -9.59 13.32 1.52
N ALA A 290 -9.09 13.92 2.60
CA ALA A 290 -9.55 15.19 3.15
C ALA A 290 -9.40 16.40 2.20
N GLN A 291 -8.37 16.39 1.34
CA GLN A 291 -8.10 17.49 0.41
C GLN A 291 -8.59 17.22 -1.01
N SER A 292 -9.09 16.02 -1.30
CA SER A 292 -9.65 15.72 -2.62
C SER A 292 -10.97 16.46 -2.86
N ARG A 293 -11.26 16.75 -4.12
CA ARG A 293 -12.44 17.51 -4.53
C ARG A 293 -13.17 16.82 -5.65
N LEU A 294 -14.50 16.81 -5.60
CA LEU A 294 -15.34 16.43 -6.73
C LEU A 294 -15.53 17.65 -7.64
N VAL A 295 -15.20 17.52 -8.93
CA VAL A 295 -15.14 18.64 -9.87
C VAL A 295 -15.76 18.21 -11.21
N PRO A 296 -16.60 19.04 -11.84
CA PRO A 296 -17.14 18.73 -13.17
C PRO A 296 -16.05 18.73 -14.23
N VAL A 297 -16.25 17.91 -15.26
CA VAL A 297 -15.35 17.76 -16.41
C VAL A 297 -15.89 18.52 -17.62
N LYS A 298 -14.96 19.12 -18.37
CA LYS A 298 -15.16 19.59 -19.74
C LYS A 298 -14.18 18.88 -20.66
N VAL A 299 -14.65 18.30 -21.76
CA VAL A 299 -13.81 17.57 -22.71
C VAL A 299 -13.52 18.48 -23.91
N GLU A 300 -12.25 18.77 -24.15
CA GLU A 300 -11.81 19.62 -25.27
C GLU A 300 -10.78 18.90 -26.15
N PRO A 301 -11.04 18.81 -27.47
CA PRO A 301 -10.05 18.27 -28.41
C PRO A 301 -8.78 19.14 -28.43
N GLY A 302 -7.63 18.54 -28.08
CA GLY A 302 -6.31 19.15 -28.27
C GLY A 302 -5.78 20.04 -27.13
N GLN A 303 -6.50 20.23 -26.01
CA GLN A 303 -6.08 21.10 -24.89
C GLN A 303 -5.74 20.38 -23.58
N GLY A 304 -5.94 19.06 -23.47
CA GLY A 304 -5.69 18.32 -22.22
C GLY A 304 -4.29 17.71 -22.12
N SER A 305 -3.43 18.38 -21.34
CA SER A 305 -2.36 17.83 -20.50
C SER A 305 -1.85 16.41 -20.76
N ASP A 306 -0.77 16.31 -21.54
CA ASP A 306 0.17 15.20 -21.38
C ASP A 306 1.13 15.56 -20.24
N VAL A 307 1.61 14.55 -19.51
CA VAL A 307 2.72 14.70 -18.55
C VAL A 307 3.92 15.32 -19.29
N GLY A 308 4.37 16.51 -18.89
CA GLY A 308 5.48 17.25 -19.48
C GLY A 308 5.17 18.64 -20.05
N LYS A 309 3.96 19.19 -19.85
CA LYS A 309 3.54 20.52 -20.37
C LYS A 309 3.56 21.66 -19.32
N GLY A 310 4.09 21.43 -18.12
CA GLY A 310 4.42 22.49 -17.16
C GLY A 310 3.28 22.92 -16.24
N GLY A 311 2.25 22.09 -16.10
CA GLY A 311 1.19 22.23 -15.09
C GLY A 311 1.55 21.59 -13.75
N ARG A 312 0.65 21.69 -12.76
CA ARG A 312 0.78 20.95 -11.49
C ARG A 312 0.28 19.52 -11.71
N LEU A 313 0.95 18.55 -11.10
CA LEU A 313 0.58 17.15 -11.20
C LEU A 313 -0.58 16.79 -10.26
N TYR A 314 -1.57 16.08 -10.79
CA TYR A 314 -2.77 15.68 -10.06
C TYR A 314 -3.07 14.19 -10.26
N LEU A 315 -3.53 13.55 -9.19
CA LEU A 315 -4.25 12.28 -9.23
C LEU A 315 -5.72 12.57 -9.50
N ILE A 316 -6.31 11.88 -10.48
CA ILE A 316 -7.70 12.07 -10.88
C ILE A 316 -8.37 10.71 -10.96
N ALA A 317 -9.55 10.59 -10.35
CA ALA A 317 -10.37 9.39 -10.37
C ALA A 317 -11.79 9.71 -10.86
N ASN A 318 -12.42 8.78 -11.59
CA ASN A 318 -13.78 8.96 -12.10
C ASN A 318 -14.87 8.80 -11.03
N GLY A 319 -14.52 8.30 -9.83
CA GLY A 319 -15.45 8.10 -8.72
C GLY A 319 -16.49 7.00 -8.95
N LEU A 320 -16.34 6.18 -9.99
CA LEU A 320 -17.19 5.02 -10.24
C LEU A 320 -16.77 3.84 -9.36
N LEU A 321 -17.65 2.85 -9.23
CA LEU A 321 -17.40 1.64 -8.45
C LEU A 321 -16.74 0.54 -9.31
N GLN A 322 -17.53 -0.23 -10.08
CA GLN A 322 -17.02 -1.32 -10.94
C GLN A 322 -16.11 -0.81 -12.07
N ASP A 323 -16.49 0.33 -12.64
CA ASP A 323 -15.72 0.99 -13.70
C ASP A 323 -14.73 2.01 -13.13
N TYR A 324 -14.28 1.85 -11.88
CA TYR A 324 -13.31 2.76 -11.30
C TYR A 324 -12.08 2.92 -12.20
N ARG A 325 -11.70 4.16 -12.47
CA ARG A 325 -10.48 4.50 -13.19
C ARG A 325 -9.81 5.67 -12.49
N ALA A 326 -8.49 5.60 -12.36
CA ALA A 326 -7.68 6.72 -11.92
C ALA A 326 -6.42 6.89 -12.76
N VAL A 327 -6.05 8.14 -13.01
CA VAL A 327 -4.91 8.52 -13.85
C VAL A 327 -4.12 9.66 -13.21
N LEU A 328 -2.93 9.91 -13.76
CA LEU A 328 -2.05 11.00 -13.40
C LEU A 328 -2.03 12.03 -14.54
N LEU A 329 -2.41 13.29 -14.28
CA LEU A 329 -2.41 14.36 -15.29
C LEU A 329 -1.71 15.63 -14.77
N GLU A 330 -1.04 16.36 -15.66
CA GLU A 330 -0.49 17.68 -15.38
C GLU A 330 -1.47 18.80 -15.75
N LEU A 331 -2.15 19.40 -14.78
CA LEU A 331 -3.17 20.39 -15.04
C LEU A 331 -2.74 21.79 -14.56
N ASP A 332 -3.06 22.81 -15.35
CA ASP A 332 -3.19 24.19 -14.86
C ASP A 332 -4.62 24.40 -14.33
N TRP A 333 -4.92 23.71 -13.23
CA TRP A 333 -6.24 23.73 -12.61
C TRP A 333 -6.21 24.43 -11.25
N ALA A 334 -7.27 25.20 -10.97
CA ALA A 334 -7.52 25.85 -9.69
C ALA A 334 -8.96 25.59 -9.21
N PRO A 335 -9.20 25.48 -7.89
CA PRO A 335 -10.53 25.30 -7.34
C PRO A 335 -11.56 26.33 -7.86
N GLY A 336 -12.77 25.85 -8.15
CA GLY A 336 -13.87 26.69 -8.68
C GLY A 336 -14.00 26.68 -10.21
N ARG A 337 -13.12 25.98 -10.93
CA ARG A 337 -13.21 25.75 -12.38
C ARG A 337 -13.43 24.26 -12.68
N PRO A 338 -14.07 23.90 -13.82
CA PRO A 338 -14.09 22.52 -14.27
C PRO A 338 -12.68 22.02 -14.60
N VAL A 339 -12.48 20.71 -14.54
CA VAL A 339 -11.26 20.06 -15.08
C VAL A 339 -11.44 19.94 -16.58
N VAL A 340 -10.49 20.48 -17.35
CA VAL A 340 -10.46 20.33 -18.80
C VAL A 340 -9.64 19.09 -19.15
N LEU A 341 -10.27 18.12 -19.80
CA LEU A 341 -9.64 16.87 -20.22
C LEU A 341 -9.49 16.82 -21.75
N SER A 342 -8.40 16.18 -22.20
CA SER A 342 -8.29 15.75 -23.60
C SER A 342 -9.22 14.56 -23.83
N LEU A 343 -9.50 14.25 -25.10
CA LEU A 343 -10.24 13.03 -25.45
C LEU A 343 -9.54 11.79 -24.89
N GLN A 344 -8.22 11.68 -25.02
CA GLN A 344 -7.44 10.55 -24.50
C GLN A 344 -7.57 10.41 -22.97
N ALA A 345 -7.50 11.50 -22.21
CA ALA A 345 -7.64 11.46 -20.76
C ALA A 345 -9.08 11.14 -20.33
N ALA A 346 -10.08 11.67 -21.05
CA ALA A 346 -11.49 11.37 -20.82
C ALA A 346 -11.81 9.89 -21.10
N ASP A 347 -11.28 9.34 -22.20
CA ASP A 347 -11.40 7.93 -22.57
C ASP A 347 -10.74 7.02 -21.52
N ALA A 348 -9.52 7.35 -21.07
CA ALA A 348 -8.82 6.58 -20.04
C ALA A 348 -9.53 6.60 -18.68
N LEU A 349 -10.18 7.72 -18.33
CA LEU A 349 -11.03 7.83 -17.14
C LEU A 349 -12.42 7.21 -17.33
N GLY A 350 -12.84 6.91 -18.56
CA GLY A 350 -14.20 6.46 -18.87
C GLY A 350 -15.27 7.51 -18.57
N VAL A 351 -14.97 8.80 -18.79
CA VAL A 351 -15.88 9.91 -18.50
C VAL A 351 -16.22 10.73 -19.75
N GLY A 352 -17.45 11.23 -19.81
CA GLY A 352 -17.91 12.13 -20.87
C GLY A 352 -18.09 13.58 -20.40
N GLU A 353 -18.53 14.43 -21.33
CA GLU A 353 -18.93 15.81 -21.03
C GLU A 353 -19.98 15.85 -19.91
N GLY A 354 -19.77 16.70 -18.90
CA GLY A 354 -20.71 16.84 -17.79
C GLY A 354 -20.56 15.81 -16.66
N ALA A 355 -19.67 14.82 -16.80
CA ALA A 355 -19.29 13.94 -15.70
C ALA A 355 -18.55 14.73 -14.59
N SER A 356 -18.36 14.11 -13.43
CA SER A 356 -17.52 14.64 -12.35
C SER A 356 -16.38 13.69 -12.04
N VAL A 357 -15.23 14.25 -11.69
CA VAL A 357 -14.04 13.51 -11.26
C VAL A 357 -13.61 13.96 -9.89
N ARG A 358 -13.03 13.04 -9.11
CA ARG A 358 -12.35 13.37 -7.87
C ARG A 358 -10.88 13.66 -8.16
N ILE A 359 -10.37 14.79 -7.69
CA ILE A 359 -9.01 15.27 -7.97
C ILE A 359 -8.28 15.65 -6.68
N VAL A 360 -6.99 15.33 -6.61
CA VAL A 360 -6.06 15.83 -5.58
C VAL A 360 -4.67 16.02 -6.18
N ALA A 361 -3.93 17.01 -5.71
CA ALA A 361 -2.55 17.21 -6.16
C ALA A 361 -1.63 16.12 -5.63
N VAL A 362 -0.59 15.77 -6.40
CA VAL A 362 0.47 14.85 -5.95
C VAL A 362 1.25 15.43 -4.78
#